data_AF-A0A7S2BQ05-F1
#
_entry.id   AF-A0A7S2BQ05-F1
#
_cell.length_a   1.000
_cell.length_b   1.000
_cell.length_c   1.000
_cell.angle_alpha   90.00
_cell.angle_beta   90.00
_cell.angle_gamma   90.00
#
_symmetry.space_group_name_H-M   'P 1'
#
loop_
_entity.id
_entity.type
_entity.pdbx_description
1 polymer ?
#
loop_
_entity_poly.entity_id
_entity_poly.type
_entity_poly.pdbx_seq_one_letter_code
_entity_poly.pdbx_strand_id
1 'polypeptide(L)'
;SLCDQAGGVRSKLAAHPLASLGAAPSLIRTEGLRRQLTARAAEVERLSDAKAVHLLPGAARRLTLLRQLGYLEGGGEDGEGDVLTLKGRVACELSTTSDELVVSEALCNGLLQPLSVADLAGLLSMFVAKGKAPKQLLLSSQLQAAHDALIALATRLAKLQVEAGGL
;
A
#
# COMPACT_ATOMS: atom_id res chain seq x y z
N SER A 1 -21.02 -45.88 -21.12
CA SER A 1 -20.61 -45.18 -22.36
C SER A 1 -21.05 -43.72 -22.28
N LEU A 2 -20.39 -42.76 -22.94
CA LEU A 2 -20.83 -41.35 -23.02
C LEU A 2 -22.32 -41.22 -23.44
N CYS A 3 -22.83 -42.20 -24.20
CA CYS A 3 -24.24 -42.31 -24.56
C CYS A 3 -25.19 -42.47 -23.35
N ASP A 4 -24.77 -43.18 -22.29
CA ASP A 4 -25.60 -43.40 -21.10
C ASP A 4 -25.71 -42.11 -20.26
N GLN A 5 -24.61 -41.36 -20.18
CA GLN A 5 -24.59 -40.05 -19.52
C GLN A 5 -25.44 -39.02 -20.30
N ALA A 6 -25.36 -39.03 -21.64
CA ALA A 6 -26.18 -38.18 -22.49
C ALA A 6 -27.67 -38.54 -22.41
N GLY A 7 -28.01 -39.83 -22.33
CA GLY A 7 -29.37 -40.30 -22.11
C GLY A 7 -29.95 -39.82 -20.77
N GLY A 8 -29.14 -39.88 -19.71
CA GLY A 8 -29.53 -39.41 -18.37
C GLY A 8 -29.75 -37.89 -18.28
N VAL A 9 -29.00 -37.08 -19.04
CA VAL A 9 -29.23 -35.62 -19.09
C VAL A 9 -30.50 -35.31 -19.89
N ARG A 10 -30.76 -36.01 -20.99
CA ARG A 10 -31.97 -35.82 -21.82
C ARG A 10 -33.25 -36.15 -21.07
N SER A 11 -33.28 -37.25 -20.32
CA SER A 11 -34.46 -37.63 -19.52
C SER A 11 -34.75 -36.60 -18.43
N LYS A 12 -33.71 -36.09 -17.75
CA LYS A 12 -33.83 -35.02 -16.75
C LYS A 12 -34.31 -33.70 -17.36
N LEU A 13 -33.83 -33.36 -18.55
CA LEU A 13 -34.26 -32.15 -19.26
C LEU A 13 -35.73 -32.24 -19.67
N ALA A 14 -36.17 -33.39 -20.18
CA ALA A 14 -37.57 -33.63 -20.59
C ALA A 14 -38.55 -33.59 -19.40
N ALA A 15 -38.09 -33.98 -18.20
CA ALA A 15 -38.88 -33.90 -16.96
C ALA A 15 -38.89 -32.49 -16.33
N HIS A 16 -38.10 -31.53 -16.83
CA HIS A 16 -37.99 -30.20 -16.24
C HIS A 16 -39.20 -29.32 -16.64
N PRO A 17 -39.81 -28.53 -15.73
CA PRO A 17 -40.98 -27.69 -16.02
C PRO A 17 -40.80 -26.69 -17.18
N LEU A 18 -39.56 -26.31 -17.47
CA LEU A 18 -39.22 -25.44 -18.60
C LEU A 18 -39.27 -26.14 -19.98
N ALA A 19 -39.27 -27.48 -20.01
CA ALA A 19 -39.39 -28.24 -21.25
C ALA A 19 -40.81 -28.17 -21.83
N SER A 20 -41.84 -28.12 -20.98
CA SER A 20 -43.25 -27.97 -21.39
C SER A 20 -43.64 -26.53 -21.71
N LEU A 21 -42.90 -25.54 -21.19
CA LEU A 21 -43.16 -24.11 -21.42
C LEU A 21 -42.58 -23.58 -22.74
N GLY A 22 -41.93 -24.44 -23.54
CA GLY A 22 -41.26 -24.04 -24.77
C GLY A 22 -40.23 -22.95 -24.50
N ALA A 23 -39.27 -23.23 -23.59
CA ALA A 23 -38.27 -22.27 -23.16
C ALA A 23 -37.70 -21.48 -24.34
N ALA A 24 -38.10 -20.21 -24.46
CA ALA A 24 -37.63 -19.35 -25.53
C ALA A 24 -36.10 -19.29 -25.45
N PRO A 25 -35.36 -19.42 -26.57
CA PRO A 25 -33.90 -19.34 -26.58
C PRO A 25 -33.36 -18.08 -25.87
N SER A 26 -34.15 -17.00 -25.84
CA SER A 26 -33.88 -15.78 -25.09
C SER A 26 -33.86 -15.96 -23.56
N LEU A 27 -34.70 -16.82 -22.99
CA LEU A 27 -34.76 -17.10 -21.56
C LEU A 27 -33.57 -17.95 -21.10
N ILE A 28 -33.19 -18.95 -21.91
CA ILE A 28 -31.97 -19.75 -21.68
C ILE A 28 -30.73 -18.84 -21.76
N ARG A 29 -30.68 -17.95 -22.74
CA ARG A 29 -29.59 -16.98 -22.91
C ARG A 29 -29.49 -16.01 -21.72
N THR A 30 -30.61 -15.44 -21.28
CA THR A 30 -30.63 -14.48 -20.16
C THR A 30 -30.26 -15.15 -18.85
N GLU A 31 -30.72 -16.36 -18.56
CA GLU A 31 -30.29 -17.12 -17.38
C GLU A 31 -28.80 -17.51 -17.45
N GLY A 32 -28.29 -17.86 -18.63
CA GLY A 32 -26.86 -18.09 -18.86
C GLY A 32 -26.02 -16.85 -18.57
N LEU A 33 -26.44 -15.68 -19.07
CA LEU A 33 -25.80 -14.40 -18.79
C LEU A 33 -25.89 -14.02 -17.31
N ARG A 34 -27.06 -14.22 -16.67
CA ARG A 34 -27.26 -13.98 -15.24
C ARG A 34 -26.28 -14.80 -14.41
N ARG A 35 -26.14 -16.10 -14.69
CA ARG A 35 -25.17 -16.99 -14.03
C ARG A 35 -23.73 -16.54 -14.23
N GLN A 36 -23.37 -16.11 -15.44
CA GLN A 36 -22.03 -15.58 -15.72
C GLN A 36 -21.75 -14.30 -14.93
N LEU A 37 -22.71 -13.38 -14.88
CA LEU A 37 -22.57 -12.13 -14.14
C LEU A 37 -22.49 -12.38 -12.62
N THR A 38 -23.32 -13.28 -12.07
CA THR A 38 -23.25 -13.64 -10.64
C THR A 38 -21.94 -14.32 -10.29
N ALA A 39 -21.42 -15.19 -11.16
CA ALA A 39 -20.12 -15.83 -10.95
C ALA A 39 -18.97 -14.80 -10.99
N ARG A 40 -19.04 -13.83 -11.91
CA ARG A 40 -18.07 -12.73 -11.97
C ARG A 40 -18.14 -11.81 -10.75
N ALA A 41 -19.35 -11.49 -10.27
CA ALA A 41 -19.52 -10.67 -9.07
C ALA A 41 -18.92 -11.36 -7.83
N ALA A 42 -19.22 -12.66 -7.64
CA ALA A 42 -18.66 -13.45 -6.55
C ALA A 42 -17.12 -13.55 -6.63
N GLU A 43 -16.56 -13.63 -7.84
CA GLU A 43 -15.11 -13.62 -8.04
C GLU A 43 -14.49 -12.26 -7.68
N VAL A 44 -15.12 -11.16 -8.06
CA VAL A 44 -14.67 -9.81 -7.68
C VAL A 44 -14.67 -9.63 -6.17
N GLU A 45 -15.74 -10.06 -5.48
CA GLU A 45 -15.83 -10.02 -4.01
C GLU A 45 -14.72 -10.85 -3.35
N ARG A 46 -14.47 -12.06 -3.87
CA ARG A 46 -13.36 -12.89 -3.38
C ARG A 46 -12.00 -12.22 -3.52
N LEU A 47 -11.75 -11.57 -4.66
CA LEU A 47 -10.50 -10.88 -4.91
C LEU A 47 -10.35 -9.65 -4.02
N SER A 48 -11.43 -8.90 -3.75
CA SER A 48 -11.38 -7.78 -2.81
C SER A 48 -11.09 -8.23 -1.39
N ASP A 49 -11.74 -9.31 -0.94
CA ASP A 49 -11.53 -9.85 0.41
C ASP A 49 -10.11 -10.39 0.57
N ALA A 50 -9.62 -11.14 -0.42
CA ALA A 50 -8.25 -11.64 -0.44
C ALA A 50 -7.23 -10.49 -0.40
N LYS A 51 -7.48 -9.41 -1.15
CA LYS A 51 -6.60 -8.23 -1.17
C LYS A 51 -6.62 -7.49 0.17
N ALA A 52 -7.79 -7.35 0.80
CA ALA A 52 -7.90 -6.75 2.13
C ALA A 52 -7.11 -7.56 3.17
N VAL A 53 -7.30 -8.88 3.22
CA VAL A 53 -6.56 -9.78 4.10
C VAL A 53 -5.04 -9.68 3.90
N HIS A 54 -4.58 -9.50 2.66
CA HIS A 54 -3.16 -9.39 2.36
C HIS A 54 -2.55 -8.01 2.74
N LEU A 55 -3.27 -6.91 2.53
CA LEU A 55 -2.75 -5.56 2.73
C LEU A 55 -2.88 -5.04 4.16
N LEU A 56 -3.92 -5.44 4.89
CA LEU A 56 -4.20 -4.96 6.25
C LEU A 56 -3.05 -5.18 7.24
N PRO A 57 -2.37 -6.35 7.26
CA PRO A 57 -1.21 -6.53 8.16
C PRO A 57 -0.10 -5.52 7.89
N GLY A 58 0.20 -5.23 6.62
CA GLY A 58 1.21 -4.23 6.26
C GLY A 58 0.82 -2.82 6.67
N ALA A 59 -0.46 -2.47 6.54
CA ALA A 59 -0.97 -1.18 6.98
C ALA A 59 -0.90 -1.02 8.51
N ALA A 60 -1.30 -2.05 9.26
CA ALA A 60 -1.24 -2.05 10.72
C ALA A 60 0.19 -1.85 11.25
N ARG A 61 1.19 -2.51 10.63
CA ARG A 61 2.60 -2.33 10.98
C ARG A 61 3.10 -0.90 10.74
N ARG A 62 2.72 -0.30 9.62
CA ARG A 62 3.06 1.11 9.32
C ARG A 62 2.43 2.06 10.34
N LEU A 63 1.17 1.84 10.71
CA LEU A 63 0.51 2.65 11.75
C LEU A 63 1.23 2.53 13.10
N THR A 64 1.63 1.33 13.51
CA THR A 64 2.42 1.12 14.74
C THR A 64 3.73 1.90 14.70
N LEU A 65 4.49 1.83 13.61
CA LEU A 65 5.73 2.57 13.45
C LEU A 65 5.50 4.10 13.50
N LEU A 66 4.47 4.59 12.81
CA LEU A 66 4.14 6.02 12.77
C LEU A 66 3.71 6.54 14.16
N ARG A 67 3.01 5.74 14.96
CA ARG A 67 2.72 6.05 16.37
C ARG A 67 3.99 6.09 17.22
N GLN A 68 4.86 5.08 17.09
CA GLN A 68 6.15 5.04 17.82
C GLN A 68 7.04 6.23 17.49
N LEU A 69 7.01 6.71 16.25
CA LEU A 69 7.77 7.87 15.80
C LEU A 69 7.07 9.21 16.09
N GLY A 70 5.86 9.20 16.63
CA GLY A 70 5.10 10.39 17.00
C GLY A 70 4.49 11.16 15.82
N TYR A 71 4.28 10.50 14.67
CA TYR A 71 3.50 11.08 13.55
C TYR A 71 1.99 10.97 13.81
N LEU A 72 1.60 9.98 14.61
CA LEU A 72 0.24 9.72 15.03
C LEU A 72 0.15 9.69 16.55
N GLU A 73 -0.92 10.25 17.09
CA GLU A 73 -1.32 10.11 18.49
C GLU A 73 -2.73 9.54 18.58
N GLY A 74 -3.03 8.82 19.65
CA GLY A 74 -4.38 8.31 19.89
C GLY A 74 -5.27 9.41 20.45
N GLY A 75 -6.56 9.38 20.09
CA GLY A 75 -7.56 10.28 20.66
C GLY A 75 -8.20 11.20 19.63
N GLY A 76 -8.84 10.63 18.59
CA GLY A 76 -9.82 11.37 17.81
C GLY A 76 -10.88 12.03 18.71
N GLU A 77 -11.67 12.97 18.17
CA GLU A 77 -12.67 13.72 18.96
C GLU A 77 -13.64 12.82 19.75
N ASP A 78 -13.81 11.57 19.29
CA ASP A 78 -14.65 10.53 19.92
C ASP A 78 -13.86 9.51 20.78
N GLY A 79 -12.55 9.71 20.98
CA GLY A 79 -11.65 8.78 21.69
C GLY A 79 -11.22 7.56 20.86
N GLU A 80 -11.69 7.45 19.62
CA GLU A 80 -11.32 6.39 18.68
C GLU A 80 -10.46 6.94 17.53
N GLY A 81 -9.52 6.12 17.06
CA GLY A 81 -8.69 6.42 15.88
C GLY A 81 -7.41 7.21 16.16
N ASP A 82 -6.59 7.28 15.10
CA ASP A 82 -5.33 8.02 15.09
C ASP A 82 -5.55 9.46 14.62
N VAL A 83 -4.89 10.42 15.27
CA VAL A 83 -4.85 11.83 14.88
C VAL A 83 -3.44 12.20 14.44
N LEU A 84 -3.33 13.02 13.39
CA LEU A 84 -2.05 13.57 12.92
C LEU A 84 -1.52 14.60 13.92
N THR A 85 -0.32 14.34 14.43
CA THR A 85 0.46 15.32 15.18
C THR A 85 0.98 16.42 14.23
N LEU A 86 1.61 17.47 14.78
CA LEU A 86 2.31 18.46 13.95
C LEU A 86 3.38 17.80 13.06
N LYS A 87 4.13 16.84 13.62
CA LYS A 87 5.12 16.04 12.90
C LYS A 87 4.47 15.23 11.77
N GLY A 88 3.30 14.63 12.05
CA GLY A 88 2.41 14.00 11.07
C GLY A 88 2.10 14.91 9.88
N ARG A 89 1.60 16.11 10.16
CA ARG A 89 1.21 17.09 9.16
C ARG A 89 2.39 17.57 8.31
N VAL A 90 3.53 17.84 8.93
CA VAL A 90 4.76 18.23 8.22
C VAL A 90 5.20 17.12 7.25
N ALA A 91 5.11 15.85 7.66
CA ALA A 91 5.44 14.72 6.79
C ALA A 91 4.56 14.65 5.54
N CYS A 92 3.26 14.95 5.68
CA CYS A 92 2.31 14.92 4.57
C CYS A 92 2.66 15.92 3.45
N GLU A 93 3.35 17.01 3.77
CA GLU A 93 3.80 18.00 2.78
C GLU A 93 5.05 17.56 2.00
N LEU A 94 5.73 16.50 2.44
CA LEU A 94 6.95 15.98 1.81
C LEU A 94 6.68 14.87 0.77
N SER A 95 5.43 14.71 0.32
CA SER A 95 4.92 13.60 -0.49
C SER A 95 5.53 13.41 -1.88
N THR A 96 6.54 14.19 -2.27
CA THR A 96 7.18 14.15 -3.59
C THR A 96 8.47 13.31 -3.61
N THR A 97 8.99 12.91 -2.46
CA THR A 97 10.20 12.07 -2.32
C THR A 97 9.85 10.65 -1.90
N SER A 98 10.72 9.67 -2.21
CA SER A 98 10.52 8.25 -1.86
C SER A 98 10.91 7.88 -0.43
N ASP A 99 11.58 8.81 0.26
CA ASP A 99 12.16 8.62 1.57
C ASP A 99 11.67 9.71 2.52
N GLU A 100 10.39 10.07 2.39
CA GLU A 100 9.73 11.16 3.09
C GLU A 100 9.89 11.07 4.61
N LEU A 101 9.94 9.85 5.15
CA LEU A 101 10.14 9.60 6.58
C LEU A 101 11.55 10.00 7.04
N VAL A 102 12.58 9.71 6.23
CA VAL A 102 13.97 10.07 6.55
C VAL A 102 14.12 11.59 6.53
N VAL A 103 13.57 12.26 5.51
CA VAL A 103 13.61 13.73 5.38
C VAL A 103 12.85 14.40 6.53
N SER A 104 11.66 13.90 6.86
CA SER A 104 10.84 14.40 7.97
C SER A 104 11.56 14.26 9.31
N GLU A 105 12.15 13.10 9.59
CA GLU A 105 12.94 12.91 10.81
C GLU A 105 14.18 13.83 10.84
N ALA A 106 14.89 13.99 9.73
CA ALA A 106 16.06 14.85 9.67
C ALA A 106 15.69 16.31 9.97
N LEU A 107 14.55 16.77 9.46
CA LEU A 107 14.01 18.09 9.74
C LEU A 107 13.61 18.22 11.22
N CYS A 108 12.82 17.29 11.76
CA CYS A 108 12.33 17.35 13.13
C CYS A 108 13.42 17.18 14.19
N ASN A 109 14.50 16.44 13.88
CA ASN A 109 15.65 16.27 14.78
C ASN A 109 16.65 17.43 14.68
N GLY A 110 16.37 18.46 13.87
CA GLY A 110 17.24 19.62 13.70
C GLY A 110 18.53 19.35 12.92
N LEU A 111 18.67 18.18 12.29
CA LEU A 111 19.88 17.78 11.54
C LEU A 111 20.20 18.78 10.42
N LEU A 112 19.16 19.34 9.81
CA LEU A 112 19.27 20.28 8.69
C LEU A 112 19.53 21.73 9.13
N GLN A 113 19.27 22.07 10.40
CA GLN A 113 19.36 23.44 10.91
C GLN A 113 20.73 24.12 10.78
N PRO A 114 21.87 23.45 11.03
CA PRO A 114 23.17 24.12 10.99
C PRO A 114 23.67 24.38 9.56
N LEU A 115 23.08 23.75 8.54
CA LEU A 115 23.61 23.76 7.17
C LEU A 115 23.41 25.10 6.47
N SER A 116 24.38 25.48 5.64
CA SER A 116 24.21 26.57 4.68
C SER A 116 23.14 26.20 3.64
N VAL A 117 22.55 27.20 2.98
CA VAL A 117 21.57 26.94 1.89
C VAL A 117 22.17 26.06 0.79
N ALA A 118 23.46 26.25 0.48
CA ALA A 118 24.16 25.45 -0.52
C ALA A 118 24.35 23.99 -0.07
N ASP A 119 24.79 23.76 1.17
CA ASP A 119 24.96 22.41 1.72
C ASP A 119 23.61 21.71 1.90
N LEU A 120 22.58 22.42 2.34
CA LEU A 120 21.22 21.90 2.45
C LEU A 120 20.67 21.46 1.09
N ALA A 121 20.80 22.30 0.06
CA ALA A 121 20.39 21.96 -1.31
C ALA A 121 21.19 20.78 -1.86
N GLY A 122 22.50 20.74 -1.59
CA GLY A 122 23.37 19.63 -1.95
C GLY A 122 22.95 18.32 -1.30
N LEU A 123 22.69 18.33 0.01
CA LEU A 123 22.23 17.15 0.75
C LEU A 123 20.86 16.68 0.24
N LEU A 124 19.88 17.59 0.10
CA LEU A 124 18.53 17.23 -0.34
C LEU A 124 18.47 16.74 -1.79
N SER A 125 19.45 17.09 -2.62
CA SER A 125 19.52 16.62 -4.00
C SER A 125 19.55 15.09 -4.10
N MET A 126 20.05 14.39 -3.06
CA MET A 126 20.11 12.92 -3.03
C MET A 126 18.73 12.25 -3.03
N PHE A 127 17.68 12.94 -2.57
CA PHE A 127 16.33 12.39 -2.50
C PHE A 127 15.55 12.50 -3.82
N VAL A 128 16.07 13.27 -4.78
CA VAL A 128 15.41 13.52 -6.08
C VAL A 128 16.27 13.07 -7.26
N ALA A 129 17.60 13.02 -7.09
CA ALA A 129 18.51 12.55 -8.12
C ALA A 129 18.42 11.03 -8.29
N LYS A 130 18.19 10.58 -9.54
CA LYS A 130 18.20 9.15 -9.89
C LYS A 130 19.53 8.78 -10.54
N GLY A 131 20.20 7.77 -10.01
CA GLY A 131 21.43 7.22 -10.58
C GLY A 131 22.65 7.37 -9.67
N LYS A 132 23.80 6.88 -10.13
CA LYS A 132 25.07 6.98 -9.40
C LYS A 132 25.77 8.28 -9.76
N ALA A 133 26.43 8.90 -8.79
CA ALA A 133 27.31 10.02 -9.06
C ALA A 133 28.43 9.59 -10.03
N PRO A 134 28.68 10.32 -11.13
CA PRO A 134 29.69 9.95 -12.12
C PRO A 134 31.14 10.10 -11.60
N LYS A 135 31.34 10.81 -10.49
CA LYS A 135 32.62 10.99 -9.79
C LYS A 135 32.40 11.06 -8.29
N GLN A 136 33.43 10.72 -7.52
CA GLN A 136 33.45 10.90 -6.08
C GLN A 136 33.40 12.40 -5.76
N LEU A 137 32.39 12.83 -5.02
CA LEU A 137 32.18 14.23 -4.67
C LEU A 137 33.08 14.59 -3.48
N LEU A 138 33.76 15.74 -3.56
CA LEU A 138 34.44 16.32 -2.42
C LEU A 138 33.42 17.12 -1.62
N LEU A 139 33.06 16.63 -0.43
CA LEU A 139 32.11 17.29 0.46
C LEU A 139 32.86 18.21 1.42
N SER A 140 32.22 19.33 1.80
CA SER A 140 32.68 20.13 2.93
C SER A 140 32.62 19.27 4.21
N SER A 141 33.44 19.59 5.22
CA SER A 141 33.42 18.86 6.50
C SER A 141 32.04 18.86 7.14
N GLN A 142 31.31 19.97 7.01
CA GLN A 142 29.96 20.13 7.53
C GLN A 142 28.94 19.28 6.77
N LEU A 143 29.01 19.27 5.43
CA LEU A 143 28.13 18.45 4.60
C LEU A 143 28.41 16.95 4.78
N GLN A 144 29.68 16.56 4.96
CA GLN A 144 30.05 15.19 5.27
C GLN A 144 29.46 14.75 6.61
N ALA A 145 29.57 15.57 7.66
CA ALA A 145 28.98 15.25 8.96
C ALA A 145 27.45 15.12 8.90
N ALA A 146 26.77 16.00 8.16
CA ALA A 146 25.33 15.91 7.96
C ALA A 146 24.92 14.68 7.14
N HIS A 147 25.68 14.34 6.10
CA HIS A 147 25.50 13.11 5.33
C HIS A 147 25.61 11.88 6.25
N ASP A 148 26.64 11.80 7.08
CA ASP A 148 26.86 10.63 7.95
C ASP A 148 25.77 10.52 9.02
N ALA A 149 25.32 11.65 9.58
CA ALA A 149 24.18 11.68 10.50
C ALA A 149 22.87 11.25 9.82
N LEU A 150 22.66 11.62 8.56
CA LEU A 150 21.49 11.23 7.78
C LEU A 150 21.50 9.72 7.48
N ILE A 151 22.65 9.15 7.14
CA ILE A 151 22.82 7.70 6.96
C ILE A 151 22.55 6.95 8.28
N ALA A 152 23.05 7.46 9.41
CA ALA A 152 22.78 6.89 10.72
C ALA A 152 21.28 6.93 11.07
N LEU A 153 20.59 8.03 10.74
CA LEU A 153 19.15 8.19 10.93
C LEU A 153 18.36 7.21 10.07
N ALA A 154 18.67 7.10 8.77
CA ALA A 154 18.05 6.14 7.87
C ALA A 154 18.25 4.69 8.34
N THR A 155 19.45 4.37 8.83
CA THR A 155 19.76 3.04 9.39
C THR A 155 18.94 2.75 10.65
N ARG A 156 18.75 3.74 11.53
CA ARG A 156 17.89 3.61 12.71
C ARG A 156 16.44 3.39 12.31
N LEU A 157 15.92 4.15 11.35
CA LEU A 157 14.55 3.99 10.85
C LEU A 157 14.32 2.62 10.22
N ALA A 158 15.28 2.13 9.43
CA ALA A 158 15.20 0.79 8.86
C ALA A 158 15.14 -0.31 9.95
N LYS A 159 15.90 -0.16 11.04
CA LYS A 159 15.82 -1.08 12.19
C LYS A 159 14.46 -1.06 12.86
N LEU A 160 13.91 0.14 13.14
CA LEU A 160 12.58 0.28 13.72
C LEU A 160 11.50 -0.32 12.81
N GLN A 161 11.64 -0.17 11.50
CA GLN A 161 10.74 -0.78 10.53
C GLN A 161 10.78 -2.32 10.62
N VAL A 162 11.97 -2.93 10.73
CA VAL A 162 12.11 -4.38 10.94
C VAL A 162 11.51 -4.83 12.27
N GLU A 163 11.78 -4.10 13.36
CA GLU A 163 11.25 -4.38 14.70
C GLU A 163 9.71 -4.30 14.75
N ALA A 164 9.10 -3.38 14.00
CA ALA A 164 7.65 -3.27 13.83
C ALA A 164 7.05 -4.39 12.95
N GLY A 165 7.85 -5.40 12.58
CA GLY A 165 7.46 -6.53 11.72
C GLY A 165 7.55 -6.22 10.23
N GLY A 166 8.27 -5.16 9.85
CA GLY A 166 8.50 -4.77 8.47
C GLY A 166 9.55 -5.65 7.81
N LEU A 167 9.11 -6.75 7.20
CA LEU A 167 9.53 -7.34 5.93
C LEU A 167 8.43 -8.32 5.51
#